data_AF-A0A1I5AFE7-F1
#
_entry.id   AF-A0A1I5AFE7-F1
#
_cell.length_a   1.000
_cell.length_b   1.000
_cell.length_c   1.000
_cell.angle_alpha   90.00
_cell.angle_beta   90.00
_cell.angle_gamma   90.00
#
_symmetry.space_group_name_H-M   'P 1'
#
loop_
_entity.id
_entity.type
_entity.pdbx_description
1 polymer ?
#
loop_
_entity_poly.entity_id
_entity_poly.type
_entity_poly.pdbx_seq_one_letter_code
_entity_poly.pdbx_strand_id
1 'polypeptide(L)'
;MKPINSIIKSLLLAGALAGPLAMPAQAGEKMPAPSRQMAEPPGSPASDMLRGLHLNEVQRDEVFNILHEQAPTIRQKMKSLHANRDALRALALSSRFDEARARALSEAMARDTAELALLRARADQMIYALLTAEQREQLEKSKTELKPPALPHECFGAPAVSMPRSGPR
;
A
#
# COMPACT_ATOMS: atom_id res chain seq x y z
N MET A 1 24.80 -27.21 21.47
CA MET A 1 26.04 -26.84 20.75
C MET A 1 25.99 -27.48 19.36
N LYS A 2 26.52 -26.80 18.31
CA LYS A 2 26.84 -27.25 16.93
C LYS A 2 26.07 -28.47 16.35
N PRO A 3 25.27 -28.32 15.27
CA PRO A 3 25.07 -29.40 14.30
C PRO A 3 26.36 -29.68 13.50
N ILE A 4 26.41 -30.82 12.79
CA ILE A 4 27.65 -31.41 12.24
C ILE A 4 27.83 -31.05 10.75
N ASN A 5 29.01 -30.50 10.40
CA ASN A 5 29.42 -30.20 9.01
C ASN A 5 30.24 -31.34 8.39
N SER A 6 29.71 -32.01 7.36
CA SER A 6 30.39 -32.95 6.43
C SER A 6 29.32 -33.52 5.45
N ILE A 7 29.54 -33.90 4.18
CA ILE A 7 30.70 -34.12 3.28
C ILE A 7 30.26 -33.53 1.90
N ILE A 8 30.94 -32.59 1.21
CA ILE A 8 32.26 -32.59 0.53
C ILE A 8 32.27 -33.22 -0.91
N LYS A 9 32.35 -32.31 -1.92
CA LYS A 9 33.04 -32.37 -3.26
C LYS A 9 32.49 -33.17 -4.46
N SER A 10 32.17 -32.38 -5.51
CA SER A 10 32.38 -32.60 -6.98
C SER A 10 32.55 -31.20 -7.64
N LEU A 11 33.50 -30.83 -8.53
CA LEU A 11 34.61 -31.55 -9.22
C LEU A 11 34.07 -32.50 -10.33
N LEU A 12 34.28 -32.38 -11.67
CA LEU A 12 35.19 -31.66 -12.61
C LEU A 12 34.46 -31.54 -13.99
N LEU A 13 34.87 -30.84 -15.08
CA LEU A 13 35.84 -29.77 -15.46
C LEU A 13 35.53 -29.31 -16.93
N ALA A 14 36.09 -28.17 -17.40
CA ALA A 14 36.05 -27.61 -18.79
C ALA A 14 34.69 -27.01 -19.24
N GLY A 15 34.60 -26.03 -20.16
CA GLY A 15 35.54 -25.22 -20.97
C GLY A 15 34.72 -24.47 -22.07
N ALA A 16 35.19 -23.47 -22.84
CA ALA A 16 36.45 -22.72 -22.88
C ALA A 16 36.31 -21.41 -23.75
N LEU A 17 37.23 -20.45 -23.56
CA LEU A 17 37.62 -19.31 -24.44
C LEU A 17 36.65 -18.15 -24.80
N ALA A 18 37.29 -16.98 -25.03
CA ALA A 18 36.84 -15.73 -25.70
C ALA A 18 35.68 -14.91 -25.08
N GLY A 19 35.78 -13.59 -24.90
CA GLY A 19 36.92 -12.66 -25.09
C GLY A 19 36.58 -11.24 -24.58
N PRO A 20 37.58 -10.38 -24.25
CA PRO A 20 37.32 -9.12 -23.57
C PRO A 20 36.99 -7.97 -24.53
N LEU A 21 35.75 -7.48 -24.52
CA LEU A 21 35.41 -6.17 -25.07
C LEU A 21 35.75 -5.08 -24.05
N ALA A 22 36.80 -4.30 -24.32
CA ALA A 22 37.17 -3.14 -23.53
C ALA A 22 36.14 -2.01 -23.72
N MET A 23 35.30 -1.78 -22.72
CA MET A 23 34.47 -0.58 -22.64
C MET A 23 35.35 0.63 -22.26
N PRO A 24 35.24 1.78 -22.95
CA PRO A 24 36.03 2.95 -22.63
C PRO A 24 35.62 3.55 -21.28
N ALA A 25 36.60 3.96 -20.48
CA ALA A 25 36.36 4.64 -19.22
C ALA A 25 35.86 6.08 -19.46
N GLN A 26 34.54 6.28 -19.38
CA GLN A 26 33.92 7.60 -19.31
C GLN A 26 34.29 8.28 -17.98
N ALA A 27 35.44 8.94 -17.95
CA ALA A 27 35.82 9.87 -16.89
C ALA A 27 35.02 11.18 -17.06
N GLY A 28 33.76 11.16 -16.63
CA GLY A 28 32.84 12.29 -16.73
C GLY A 28 32.21 12.62 -15.38
N GLU A 29 32.65 13.75 -14.82
CA GLU A 29 32.01 14.59 -13.78
C GLU A 29 31.27 13.94 -12.59
N LYS A 30 31.67 14.34 -11.38
CA LYS A 30 30.80 14.25 -10.20
C LYS A 30 29.60 15.17 -10.38
N MET A 31 28.52 14.67 -10.98
CA MET A 31 27.21 15.33 -10.87
C MET A 31 26.89 15.53 -9.38
N PRO A 32 26.57 16.76 -8.93
CA PRO A 32 25.99 16.92 -7.59
C PRO A 32 24.70 16.11 -7.57
N ALA A 33 24.53 15.26 -6.54
CA ALA A 33 23.32 14.46 -6.42
C ALA A 33 22.12 15.41 -6.40
N PRO A 34 21.19 15.34 -7.39
CA PRO A 34 20.05 16.23 -7.38
C PRO A 34 19.25 15.90 -6.13
N SER A 35 18.93 16.93 -5.34
CA SER A 35 18.12 16.80 -4.13
C SER A 35 16.76 16.22 -4.51
N ARG A 36 16.65 14.88 -4.45
CA ARG A 36 15.40 14.17 -4.62
C ARG A 36 14.52 14.57 -3.44
N GLN A 37 13.70 15.59 -3.67
CA GLN A 37 12.33 15.56 -3.20
C GLN A 37 11.75 14.23 -3.71
N MET A 38 11.86 13.19 -2.89
CA MET A 38 11.19 11.93 -3.14
C MET A 38 9.72 12.23 -2.99
N ALA A 39 9.07 12.55 -4.12
CA ALA A 39 7.63 12.67 -4.19
C ALA A 39 7.05 11.37 -3.61
N GLU A 40 6.40 11.47 -2.46
CA GLU A 40 5.82 10.31 -1.79
C GLU A 40 4.92 9.59 -2.80
N PRO A 41 5.03 8.25 -2.94
CA PRO A 41 4.15 7.52 -3.83
C PRO A 41 2.68 7.87 -3.48
N PRO A 42 1.89 8.41 -4.42
CA PRO A 42 0.54 8.88 -4.09
C PRO A 42 -0.32 7.71 -3.61
N GLY A 43 -0.91 7.84 -2.43
CA GLY A 43 -1.57 6.73 -1.72
C GLY A 43 -0.63 5.88 -0.84
N SER A 44 0.57 6.36 -0.53
CA SER A 44 1.42 5.77 0.52
C SER A 44 0.65 5.73 1.84
N PRO A 45 0.48 4.56 2.48
CA PRO A 45 -0.35 4.41 3.67
C PRO A 45 0.40 4.90 4.90
N ALA A 46 0.56 6.23 4.96
CA ALA A 46 1.23 7.08 5.96
C ALA A 46 0.87 8.55 5.75
N SER A 47 0.77 8.99 4.49
CA SER A 47 0.53 10.39 4.09
C SER A 47 -0.80 10.96 4.56
N ASP A 48 -1.75 10.11 4.97
CA ASP A 48 -3.02 10.53 5.57
C ASP A 48 -2.92 10.85 7.06
N MET A 49 -2.10 10.10 7.84
CA MET A 49 -1.87 10.44 9.25
C MET A 49 -0.89 11.61 9.37
N LEU A 50 0.13 11.68 8.51
CA LEU A 50 1.17 12.71 8.56
C LEU A 50 0.78 14.00 7.81
N ARG A 51 -0.45 14.09 7.31
CA ARG A 51 -0.95 15.19 6.47
C ARG A 51 -0.92 16.52 7.22
N GLY A 52 -0.02 17.42 6.84
CA GLY A 52 0.11 18.75 7.45
C GLY A 52 0.95 18.81 8.73
N LEU A 53 1.62 17.72 9.13
CA LEU A 53 2.65 17.76 10.16
C LEU A 53 4.00 18.22 9.58
N HIS A 54 4.69 19.09 10.30
CA HIS A 54 6.11 19.37 10.06
C HIS A 54 6.97 18.32 10.77
N LEU A 55 7.52 17.38 10.00
CA LEU A 55 8.47 16.38 10.45
C LEU A 55 9.91 16.83 10.18
N ASN A 56 10.83 16.59 11.12
CA ASN A 56 12.26 16.82 10.89
C ASN A 56 12.87 15.73 9.97
N GLU A 57 14.15 15.85 9.61
CA GLU A 57 14.82 14.90 8.71
C GLU A 57 14.90 13.49 9.30
N VAL A 58 15.37 13.34 10.53
CA VAL A 58 15.45 12.04 11.23
C VAL A 58 14.07 11.37 11.35
N GLN A 59 13.02 12.14 11.67
CA GLN A 59 11.64 11.64 11.69
C GLN A 59 11.18 11.13 10.32
N ARG A 60 11.54 11.82 9.23
CA ARG A 60 11.17 11.40 7.86
C ARG A 60 11.92 10.16 7.40
N ASP A 61 13.19 10.04 7.74
CA ASP A 61 14.00 8.87 7.41
C ASP A 61 13.51 7.61 8.15
N GLU A 62 13.18 7.72 9.45
CA GLU A 62 12.58 6.61 10.20
C GLU A 62 11.18 6.23 9.68
N VAL A 63 10.33 7.22 9.35
CA VAL A 63 9.04 6.97 8.67
C VAL A 63 9.26 6.24 7.34
N PHE A 64 10.24 6.64 6.53
CA PHE A 64 10.56 5.97 5.28
C PHE A 64 11.00 4.52 5.52
N ASN A 65 11.87 4.26 6.50
CA ASN A 65 12.33 2.91 6.84
C ASN A 65 11.16 1.98 7.20
N ILE A 66 10.30 2.41 8.15
CA ILE A 66 9.12 1.65 8.61
C ILE A 66 8.21 1.25 7.44
N LEU A 67 8.01 2.15 6.47
CA LEU A 67 7.16 1.92 5.31
C LEU A 67 7.86 1.08 4.23
N HIS A 68 9.17 1.24 4.07
CA HIS A 68 9.97 0.50 3.10
C HIS A 68 10.04 -0.99 3.47
N GLU A 69 10.20 -1.33 4.75
CA GLU A 69 10.17 -2.71 5.24
C GLU A 69 8.84 -3.41 4.94
N GLN A 70 7.72 -2.71 5.06
CA GLN A 70 6.38 -3.26 4.84
C GLN A 70 5.94 -3.25 3.36
N ALA A 71 6.55 -2.41 2.52
CA ALA A 71 6.16 -2.21 1.13
C ALA A 71 6.13 -3.50 0.27
N PRO A 72 7.04 -4.48 0.40
CA PRO A 72 6.95 -5.75 -0.34
C PRO A 72 5.67 -6.53 0.00
N THR A 73 5.35 -6.66 1.29
CA THR A 73 4.18 -7.39 1.80
C THR A 73 2.88 -6.69 1.37
N ILE A 74 2.82 -5.36 1.51
CA ILE A 74 1.68 -4.54 1.07
C ILE A 74 1.47 -4.70 -0.45
N ARG A 75 2.53 -4.66 -1.26
CA ARG A 75 2.44 -4.88 -2.73
C ARG A 75 1.95 -6.28 -3.09
N GLN A 76 2.41 -7.33 -2.39
CA GLN A 76 1.93 -8.70 -2.60
C GLN A 76 0.44 -8.84 -2.25
N LYS A 77 0.02 -8.31 -1.09
CA LYS A 77 -1.37 -8.35 -0.63
C LYS A 77 -2.30 -7.54 -1.54
N MET A 78 -1.90 -6.34 -1.98
CA MET A 78 -2.65 -5.55 -2.96
C MET A 78 -2.78 -6.26 -4.31
N LYS A 79 -1.74 -6.99 -4.77
CA LYS A 79 -1.81 -7.79 -6.01
C LYS A 79 -2.81 -8.95 -5.88
N SER A 80 -2.81 -9.65 -4.74
CA SER A 80 -3.79 -10.70 -4.43
C SER A 80 -5.21 -10.15 -4.40
N LEU A 81 -5.44 -9.06 -3.67
CA LEU A 81 -6.72 -8.37 -3.58
C LEU A 81 -7.27 -7.96 -4.96
N HIS A 82 -6.43 -7.41 -5.84
CA HIS A 82 -6.84 -7.04 -7.20
C HIS A 82 -7.21 -8.27 -8.04
N ALA A 83 -6.37 -9.31 -8.04
CA ALA A 83 -6.62 -10.54 -8.78
C ALA A 83 -7.92 -11.25 -8.32
N ASN A 84 -8.17 -11.31 -7.02
CA ASN A 84 -9.40 -11.87 -6.46
C ASN A 84 -10.64 -11.04 -6.86
N ARG A 85 -10.53 -9.70 -6.83
CA ARG A 85 -11.62 -8.79 -7.24
C ARG A 85 -11.94 -8.87 -8.74
N ASP A 86 -10.91 -8.99 -9.58
CA ASP A 86 -11.09 -9.10 -11.03
C ASP A 86 -11.63 -10.49 -11.42
N ALA A 87 -11.19 -11.55 -10.75
CA ALA A 87 -11.78 -12.89 -10.88
C ALA A 87 -13.24 -12.93 -10.44
N LEU A 88 -13.61 -12.23 -9.36
CA LEU A 88 -15.00 -12.12 -8.90
C LEU A 88 -15.86 -11.32 -9.90
N ARG A 89 -15.33 -10.23 -10.47
CA ARG A 89 -16.01 -9.49 -11.56
C ARG A 89 -16.22 -10.35 -12.81
N ALA A 90 -15.20 -11.10 -13.22
CA ALA A 90 -15.29 -12.00 -14.37
C ALA A 90 -16.32 -13.13 -14.14
N LEU A 91 -16.40 -13.67 -12.91
CA LEU A 91 -17.39 -14.67 -12.53
C LEU A 91 -18.82 -14.11 -12.55
N ALA A 92 -19.02 -12.89 -12.04
CA ALA A 92 -20.33 -12.21 -12.04
C ALA A 92 -20.82 -11.83 -13.45
N LEU A 93 -19.92 -11.71 -14.43
CA LEU A 93 -20.22 -11.45 -15.85
C LEU A 93 -20.23 -12.72 -16.72
N SER A 94 -20.08 -13.91 -16.11
CA SER A 94 -20.07 -15.19 -16.82
C SER A 94 -21.49 -15.73 -17.06
N SER A 95 -21.65 -16.61 -18.06
CA SER A 95 -22.94 -17.24 -18.40
C SER A 95 -23.49 -18.21 -17.35
N ARG A 96 -22.67 -18.61 -16.36
CA ARG A 96 -23.08 -19.44 -15.22
C ARG A 96 -22.35 -18.99 -13.96
N PHE A 97 -23.09 -18.33 -13.08
CA PHE A 97 -22.60 -17.98 -11.75
C PHE A 97 -22.32 -19.25 -10.89
N ASP A 98 -21.24 -19.20 -10.12
CA ASP A 98 -20.82 -20.23 -9.17
C ASP A 98 -20.69 -19.56 -7.79
N GLU A 99 -21.71 -19.74 -6.94
CA GLU A 99 -21.75 -19.11 -5.62
C GLU A 99 -20.62 -19.60 -4.70
N ALA A 100 -20.23 -20.87 -4.79
CA ALA A 100 -19.16 -21.43 -3.97
C ALA A 100 -17.81 -20.78 -4.31
N ARG A 101 -17.53 -20.59 -5.61
CA ARG A 101 -16.35 -19.85 -6.08
C ARG A 101 -16.43 -18.36 -5.75
N ALA A 102 -17.61 -17.74 -5.86
CA ALA A 102 -17.80 -16.33 -5.50
C ALA A 102 -17.58 -16.07 -4.01
N ARG A 103 -18.06 -16.96 -3.14
CA ARG A 103 -17.81 -16.97 -1.69
C ARG A 103 -16.31 -17.11 -1.41
N ALA A 104 -15.63 -18.11 -1.98
CA ALA A 104 -14.20 -18.33 -1.75
C ALA A 104 -13.32 -17.14 -2.18
N LEU A 105 -13.65 -16.47 -3.29
CA LEU A 105 -12.98 -15.24 -3.74
C LEU A 105 -13.22 -14.08 -2.77
N SER A 106 -14.46 -13.94 -2.27
CA SER A 106 -14.83 -12.90 -1.29
C SER A 106 -14.13 -13.11 0.06
N GLU A 107 -14.02 -14.35 0.51
CA GLU A 107 -13.28 -14.74 1.73
C GLU A 107 -11.76 -14.56 1.59
N ALA A 108 -11.21 -14.70 0.38
CA ALA A 108 -9.81 -14.34 0.10
C ALA A 108 -9.61 -12.81 0.16
N MET A 109 -10.49 -12.02 -0.47
CA MET A 109 -10.46 -10.55 -0.40
C MET A 109 -10.59 -10.04 1.03
N ALA A 110 -11.47 -10.63 1.85
CA ALA A 110 -11.65 -10.24 3.25
C ALA A 110 -10.37 -10.45 4.08
N ARG A 111 -9.68 -11.58 3.90
CA ARG A 111 -8.39 -11.88 4.56
C ARG A 111 -7.29 -10.92 4.13
N ASP A 112 -7.10 -10.73 2.83
CA ASP A 112 -6.09 -9.78 2.31
C ASP A 112 -6.35 -8.35 2.80
N THR A 113 -7.61 -7.92 2.89
CA THR A 113 -8.01 -6.60 3.42
C THR A 113 -7.71 -6.48 4.92
N ALA A 114 -8.02 -7.51 5.72
CA ALA A 114 -7.74 -7.52 7.16
C ALA A 114 -6.23 -7.48 7.46
N GLU A 115 -5.43 -8.23 6.70
CA GLU A 115 -3.96 -8.20 6.81
C GLU A 115 -3.38 -6.82 6.42
N LEU A 116 -3.88 -6.20 5.34
CA LEU A 116 -3.49 -4.85 4.95
C LEU A 116 -3.83 -3.80 6.03
N ALA A 117 -5.00 -3.92 6.67
CA ALA A 117 -5.39 -3.05 7.78
C ALA A 117 -4.49 -3.23 9.01
N LEU A 118 -4.08 -4.46 9.32
CA LEU A 118 -3.16 -4.77 10.43
C LEU A 118 -1.73 -4.27 10.18
N LEU A 119 -1.23 -4.38 8.94
CA LEU A 119 0.06 -3.78 8.54
C LEU A 119 0.01 -2.26 8.71
N ARG A 120 -1.02 -1.61 8.16
CA ARG A 120 -1.25 -0.16 8.27
C ARG A 120 -1.31 0.29 9.72
N ALA A 121 -2.13 -0.34 10.56
CA ALA A 121 -2.25 0.01 11.98
C ALA A 121 -0.93 -0.15 12.76
N ARG A 122 -0.09 -1.14 12.39
CA ARG A 122 1.26 -1.29 12.97
C ARG A 122 2.19 -0.16 12.54
N ALA A 123 2.20 0.20 11.26
CA ALA A 123 2.97 1.35 10.77
C ALA A 123 2.53 2.65 11.45
N ASP A 124 1.21 2.91 11.56
CA ASP A 124 0.68 4.08 12.28
C ASP A 124 1.13 4.12 13.74
N GLN A 125 1.09 3.00 14.47
CA GLN A 125 1.54 2.95 15.86
C GLN A 125 3.04 3.28 15.99
N MET A 126 3.89 2.71 15.13
CA MET A 126 5.33 2.97 15.14
C MET A 126 5.63 4.43 14.78
N ILE A 127 4.98 4.97 13.76
CA ILE A 127 5.12 6.37 13.34
C ILE A 127 4.64 7.33 14.43
N TYR A 128 3.49 7.05 15.06
CA TYR A 128 2.96 7.86 16.17
C TYR A 128 3.91 7.89 17.37
N ALA A 129 4.68 6.83 17.60
CA ALA A 129 5.70 6.81 18.66
C ALA A 129 6.85 7.80 18.40
N LEU A 130 7.18 8.10 17.13
CA LEU A 130 8.22 9.07 16.73
C LEU A 130 7.77 10.54 16.87
N LEU A 131 6.48 10.81 17.03
CA LEU A 131 5.94 12.18 17.09
C LEU A 131 6.12 12.81 18.47
N THR A 132 6.42 14.11 18.50
CA THR A 132 6.45 14.92 19.74
C THR A 132 5.04 15.12 20.31
N ALA A 133 4.94 15.56 21.58
CA ALA A 133 3.65 15.84 22.20
C ALA A 133 2.84 16.90 21.41
N GLU A 134 3.51 17.96 20.95
CA GLU A 134 2.94 19.04 20.13
C GLU A 134 2.41 18.53 18.78
N GLN A 135 3.19 17.70 18.08
CA GLN A 135 2.77 17.06 16.82
C GLN A 135 1.54 16.17 17.03
N ARG A 136 1.44 15.45 18.16
CA ARG A 136 0.26 14.62 18.49
C ARG A 136 -0.98 15.47 18.82
N GLU A 137 -0.81 16.60 19.50
CA GLU A 137 -1.91 17.54 19.74
C GLU A 137 -2.44 18.15 18.43
N GLN A 138 -1.54 18.45 17.49
CA GLN A 138 -1.91 18.93 16.15
C GLN A 138 -2.73 17.88 15.38
N LEU A 139 -2.45 16.58 15.54
CA LEU A 139 -3.24 15.51 14.90
C LEU A 139 -4.67 15.40 15.44
N GLU A 140 -4.88 15.46 16.76
CA GLU A 140 -6.24 15.36 17.31
C GLU A 140 -7.08 16.61 16.99
N LYS A 141 -6.45 17.78 16.85
CA LYS A 141 -7.10 19.00 16.32
C LYS A 141 -7.52 18.83 14.86
N SER A 142 -6.58 18.49 13.96
CA SER A 142 -6.88 18.36 12.53
C SER A 142 -7.90 17.26 12.23
N LYS A 143 -7.88 16.16 13.00
CA LYS A 143 -8.87 15.07 12.97
C LYS A 143 -10.26 15.50 13.47
N THR A 144 -10.34 16.43 14.41
CA THR A 144 -11.61 17.01 14.88
C THR A 144 -12.20 17.97 13.84
N GLU A 145 -11.35 18.77 13.20
CA GLU A 145 -11.70 19.70 12.11
C GLU A 145 -12.06 18.97 10.81
N LEU A 146 -11.39 17.85 10.50
CA LEU A 146 -11.67 16.97 9.36
C LEU A 146 -12.89 16.06 9.57
N LYS A 147 -13.70 16.29 10.61
CA LYS A 147 -15.07 15.76 10.65
C LYS A 147 -15.85 16.42 9.50
N PRO A 148 -16.26 15.67 8.45
CA PRO A 148 -17.04 16.27 7.38
C PRO A 148 -18.32 16.89 7.96
N PRO A 149 -18.81 18.02 7.42
CA PRO A 149 -20.13 18.53 7.78
C PRO A 149 -21.12 17.39 7.57
N ALA A 150 -21.94 17.12 8.58
CA ALA A 150 -22.73 15.90 8.65
C ALA A 150 -23.65 15.78 7.43
N LEU A 151 -23.21 15.04 6.42
CA LEU A 151 -23.99 14.77 5.23
C LEU A 151 -25.24 14.02 5.68
N PRO A 152 -26.45 14.52 5.39
CA PRO A 152 -27.65 13.72 5.59
C PRO A 152 -27.55 12.52 4.64
N HIS A 153 -27.23 11.35 5.19
CA HIS A 153 -27.17 10.09 4.45
C HIS A 153 -28.59 9.60 4.13
N GLU A 154 -29.34 10.41 3.38
CA GLU A 154 -30.61 10.11 2.70
C GLU A 154 -30.36 9.11 1.57
N CYS A 155 -29.84 7.94 1.93
CA CYS A 155 -29.38 6.89 1.03
C CYS A 155 -29.63 5.51 1.65
N PHE A 156 -30.88 5.23 2.03
CA PHE A 156 -31.58 3.95 1.83
C PHE A 156 -32.95 3.99 2.55
N GLY A 157 -34.07 3.99 1.81
CA GLY A 157 -35.33 3.41 2.32
C GLY A 157 -36.56 4.29 2.59
N ALA A 158 -36.67 5.53 2.06
CA ALA A 158 -37.93 6.29 2.07
C ALA A 158 -38.59 6.31 0.67
N PRO A 159 -39.89 5.97 0.51
CA PRO A 159 -40.56 5.99 -0.79
C PRO A 159 -40.93 7.42 -1.23
N ALA A 160 -40.81 7.70 -2.52
CA ALA A 160 -41.17 9.00 -3.09
C ALA A 160 -42.69 9.24 -3.06
N VAL A 161 -43.17 10.02 -2.09
CA VAL A 161 -44.58 10.42 -1.97
C VAL A 161 -44.91 11.49 -3.02
N SER A 162 -45.42 11.02 -4.16
CA SER A 162 -46.21 11.72 -5.19
C SER A 162 -46.25 13.26 -5.13
N MET A 163 -45.48 13.92 -6.00
CA MET A 163 -45.83 15.28 -6.44
C MET A 163 -47.09 15.23 -7.32
N PRO A 164 -48.06 16.15 -7.16
CA PRO A 164 -49.23 16.22 -8.03
C PRO A 164 -48.82 16.67 -9.44
N ARG A 165 -49.32 15.98 -10.47
CA ARG A 165 -49.13 16.41 -11.86
C ARG A 165 -49.96 17.68 -12.13
N SER A 166 -49.29 18.79 -12.40
CA SER A 166 -49.89 19.95 -13.05
C SER A 166 -50.29 19.58 -14.49
N GLY A 167 -51.60 19.58 -14.76
CA GLY A 167 -52.12 19.42 -16.13
C GLY A 167 -51.92 20.67 -16.97
N PRO A 168 -51.92 20.56 -18.32
CA PRO A 168 -52.01 21.70 -19.21
C PRO A 168 -53.39 22.38 -19.13
N ARG A 169 -53.47 23.62 -19.63
CA ARG A 169 -54.72 24.29 -20.00
C ARG A 169 -54.99 24.13 -21.49
#